data_AF-A0A7J5XI18-F1
#
_entry.id   AF-A0A7J5XI18-F1
#
_cell.length_a   1.000
_cell.length_b   1.000
_cell.length_c   1.000
_cell.angle_alpha   90.00
_cell.angle_beta   90.00
_cell.angle_gamma   90.00
#
_symmetry.space_group_name_H-M   'P 1'
#
loop_
_entity.id
_entity.type
_entity.pdbx_description
1 polymer ?
#
loop_
_entity_poly.entity_id
_entity_poly.type
_entity_poly.pdbx_seq_one_letter_code
_entity_poly.pdbx_strand_id
1 'polypeptide(L)'
;MMPTELFRSCNVQSDQGAMNDMKLWSNGTIKMPFMNIPVLDIRKCLPDMWKAVACSLQIKPCLSKARGSLICKADCVEILTQCGDRKRFYEGQTPERICDLLSPTEDPERCIPLYKYLRP
;
A
#
# COMPACT_ATOMS: atom_id res chain seq x y z
N MET A 1 -2.79 -1.05 28.20
CA MET A 1 -2.40 -0.21 27.04
C MET A 1 -3.66 0.01 26.22
N MET A 2 -4.10 1.26 26.04
CA MET A 2 -5.37 1.56 25.35
C MET A 2 -5.17 1.52 23.82
N PRO A 3 -5.98 0.74 23.05
CA PRO A 3 -5.79 0.52 21.61
C PRO A 3 -5.98 1.73 20.68
N THR A 4 -6.26 2.92 21.21
CA THR A 4 -6.58 4.12 20.41
C THR A 4 -5.37 4.84 19.81
N GLU A 5 -4.15 4.33 20.02
CA GLU A 5 -2.91 4.99 19.57
C GLU A 5 -2.32 4.46 18.26
N LEU A 6 -2.86 3.39 17.66
CA LEU A 6 -2.28 2.81 16.45
C LEU A 6 -2.48 3.68 15.20
N PHE A 7 -3.58 4.43 15.11
CA PHE A 7 -3.94 5.17 13.90
C PHE A 7 -4.50 6.56 14.22
N ARG A 8 -3.88 7.60 13.64
CA ARG A 8 -4.14 9.02 13.95
C ARG A 8 -5.40 9.57 13.30
N SER A 9 -5.99 8.84 12.35
CA SER A 9 -7.06 9.35 11.51
C SER A 9 -8.08 8.28 11.11
N CYS A 10 -8.46 7.35 11.99
CA CYS A 10 -9.57 6.43 11.70
C CYS A 10 -10.91 7.18 11.83
N ASN A 11 -11.37 7.81 10.74
CA ASN A 11 -12.61 8.57 10.66
C ASN A 11 -13.27 8.46 9.28
N VAL A 12 -14.50 8.95 9.16
CA VAL A 12 -15.28 8.88 7.91
C VAL A 12 -14.56 9.55 6.73
N GLN A 13 -13.78 10.61 6.96
CA GLN A 13 -13.03 11.28 5.91
C GLN A 13 -11.87 10.41 5.39
N SER A 14 -11.16 9.72 6.27
CA SER A 14 -10.10 8.77 5.89
C SER A 14 -10.65 7.56 5.13
N ASP A 15 -11.82 7.07 5.55
CA ASP A 15 -12.51 5.95 4.90
C ASP A 15 -12.96 6.35 3.49
N GLN A 16 -13.54 7.54 3.36
CA GLN A 16 -13.89 8.11 2.06
C GLN A 16 -12.65 8.33 1.17
N GLY A 17 -11.52 8.75 1.76
CA GLY A 17 -10.24 8.83 1.08
C GLY A 17 -9.79 7.48 0.51
N ALA A 18 -9.90 6.41 1.31
CA ALA A 18 -9.50 5.07 0.91
C ALA A 18 -10.41 4.53 -0.21
N MET A 19 -11.71 4.80 -0.14
CA MET A 19 -12.65 4.46 -1.23
C MET A 19 -12.32 5.20 -2.53
N ASN A 20 -11.93 6.48 -2.43
CA ASN A 20 -11.52 7.27 -3.59
C ASN A 20 -10.24 6.72 -4.22
N ASP A 21 -9.25 6.35 -3.40
CA ASP A 21 -8.02 5.70 -3.86
C ASP A 21 -8.32 4.39 -4.58
N MET A 22 -9.15 3.51 -4.00
CA MET A 22 -9.59 2.27 -4.64
C MET A 22 -10.27 2.53 -5.99
N LYS A 23 -11.10 3.57 -6.08
CA LYS A 23 -11.74 3.95 -7.34
C LYS A 23 -10.72 4.44 -8.38
N LEU A 24 -9.75 5.26 -7.98
CA LEU A 24 -8.70 5.76 -8.88
C LEU A 24 -7.79 4.63 -9.37
N TRP A 25 -7.38 3.73 -8.48
CA TRP A 25 -6.49 2.62 -8.79
C TRP A 25 -7.17 1.56 -9.66
N SER A 26 -8.51 1.48 -9.63
CA SER A 26 -9.28 0.63 -10.55
C SER A 26 -9.13 1.00 -12.03
N ASN A 27 -8.58 2.19 -12.34
CA ASN A 27 -8.18 2.58 -13.69
C ASN A 27 -6.87 1.89 -14.17
N GLY A 28 -6.26 1.04 -13.33
CA GLY A 28 -5.09 0.23 -13.67
C GLY A 28 -3.76 0.99 -13.65
N THR A 29 -3.70 2.16 -13.02
CA THR A 29 -2.45 2.90 -12.79
C THR A 29 -2.54 3.65 -11.47
N ILE A 30 -1.60 3.37 -10.56
CA ILE A 30 -1.46 4.07 -9.30
C ILE A 30 -0.51 5.24 -9.50
N LYS A 31 -1.01 6.45 -9.31
CA LYS A 31 -0.21 7.67 -9.40
C LYS A 31 0.39 7.99 -8.04
N MET A 32 1.70 7.83 -7.91
CA MET A 32 2.46 8.32 -6.77
C MET A 32 3.11 9.66 -7.12
N PRO A 33 3.44 10.52 -6.14
CA PRO A 33 4.05 11.83 -6.42
C PRO A 33 5.33 11.76 -7.27
N PHE A 34 6.05 10.64 -7.23
CA PHE A 34 7.34 10.47 -7.89
C PHE A 34 7.36 9.37 -8.96
N MET A 35 6.28 8.59 -9.12
CA MET A 35 6.22 7.51 -10.11
C MET A 35 4.78 7.05 -10.40
N ASN A 36 4.56 6.42 -11.55
CA ASN A 36 3.31 5.72 -11.85
C ASN A 36 3.56 4.22 -11.82
N ILE A 37 2.66 3.47 -11.16
CA ILE A 37 2.76 2.02 -11.03
C ILE A 37 1.58 1.39 -11.79
N PRO A 38 1.83 0.76 -12.95
CA PRO A 38 0.80 0.03 -13.68
C PRO A 38 0.36 -1.20 -12.89
N VAL A 39 -0.95 -1.38 -12.70
CA VAL A 39 -1.50 -2.54 -11.98
C VAL A 39 -2.64 -3.15 -12.78
N LEU A 40 -2.84 -4.44 -12.60
CA LEU A 40 -4.03 -5.15 -13.07
C LEU A 40 -5.28 -4.66 -12.30
N ASP A 41 -6.47 -5.14 -12.66
CA ASP A 41 -7.70 -4.77 -11.96
C ASP A 41 -7.65 -5.22 -10.50
N ILE A 42 -7.38 -4.27 -9.60
CA ILE A 42 -7.22 -4.46 -8.16
C ILE A 42 -8.48 -5.03 -7.50
N ARG A 43 -9.65 -4.88 -8.13
CA ARG A 43 -10.91 -5.43 -7.62
C ARG A 43 -11.00 -6.94 -7.82
N LYS A 44 -10.19 -7.49 -8.73
CA LYS A 44 -10.09 -8.92 -9.01
C LYS A 44 -8.83 -9.52 -8.42
N CYS A 45 -7.71 -8.80 -8.48
CA CYS A 45 -6.42 -9.27 -8.00
C CYS A 45 -6.13 -8.72 -6.61
N LEU A 46 -6.16 -9.59 -5.59
CA LEU A 46 -5.92 -9.27 -4.18
C LEU A 46 -6.76 -8.09 -3.63
N PRO A 47 -8.10 -8.11 -3.76
CA PRO A 47 -8.94 -6.97 -3.40
C PRO A 47 -8.80 -6.56 -1.93
N ASP A 48 -8.61 -7.51 -1.02
CA ASP A 48 -8.50 -7.21 0.41
C ASP A 48 -7.13 -6.60 0.75
N MET A 49 -6.04 -7.04 0.09
CA MET A 49 -4.73 -6.40 0.23
C MET A 49 -4.79 -4.94 -0.22
N TRP A 50 -5.41 -4.67 -1.39
CA TRP A 50 -5.52 -3.30 -1.89
C TRP A 50 -6.38 -2.41 -1.00
N LYS A 51 -7.49 -2.92 -0.44
CA LYS A 51 -8.25 -2.21 0.59
C LYS A 51 -7.38 -1.88 1.81
N ALA A 52 -6.60 -2.85 2.29
CA ALA A 52 -5.72 -2.63 3.44
C ALA A 52 -4.62 -1.61 3.15
N VAL A 53 -4.05 -1.61 1.94
CA VAL A 53 -3.12 -0.57 1.48
C VAL A 53 -3.81 0.79 1.50
N ALA A 54 -4.96 0.94 0.84
CA ALA A 54 -5.70 2.20 0.77
C ALA A 54 -6.03 2.75 2.16
N CYS A 55 -6.56 1.91 3.05
CA CYS A 55 -6.82 2.29 4.44
C CYS A 55 -5.53 2.72 5.14
N SER A 56 -4.45 1.94 5.03
CA SER A 56 -3.16 2.24 5.68
C SER A 56 -2.57 3.57 5.22
N LEU A 57 -2.72 3.93 3.94
CA LEU A 57 -2.28 5.22 3.41
C LEU A 57 -3.04 6.40 4.02
N GLN A 58 -4.35 6.24 4.27
CA GLN A 58 -5.23 7.31 4.71
C GLN A 58 -5.25 7.49 6.23
N ILE A 59 -5.18 6.40 7.00
CA ILE A 59 -5.24 6.44 8.47
C ILE A 59 -3.95 6.94 9.13
N LYS A 60 -2.86 7.05 8.34
CA LYS A 60 -1.52 7.57 8.69
C LYS A 60 -1.05 7.11 10.08
N PRO A 61 -0.25 6.05 10.20
CA PRO A 61 0.16 5.50 11.50
C PRO A 61 0.85 6.57 12.37
N CYS A 62 0.60 6.52 13.67
CA CYS A 62 1.15 7.49 14.64
C CYS A 62 2.67 7.44 14.80
N LEU A 63 3.34 6.43 14.24
CA LEU A 63 4.78 6.27 14.33
C LEU A 63 5.49 7.44 13.64
N SER A 64 6.07 8.31 14.45
CA SER A 64 6.92 9.44 14.04
C SER A 64 8.14 9.03 13.19
N LYS A 65 8.51 7.73 13.21
CA LYS A 65 9.61 7.12 12.43
C LYS A 65 9.19 6.57 11.06
N ALA A 66 7.89 6.38 10.78
CA ALA A 66 7.39 5.84 9.51
C ALA A 66 7.30 6.92 8.41
N ARG A 67 8.28 7.85 8.35
CA ARG A 67 8.28 8.99 7.42
C ARG A 67 8.45 8.60 5.94
N GLY A 68 8.70 7.33 5.63
CA GLY A 68 9.00 6.89 4.25
C GLY A 68 8.33 5.60 3.79
N SER A 69 7.83 4.74 4.67
CA SER A 69 7.29 3.43 4.26
C SER A 69 6.05 3.10 5.06
N LEU A 70 4.91 3.00 4.37
CA LEU A 70 3.63 2.69 4.98
C LEU A 70 3.42 1.18 5.08
N ILE A 71 3.86 0.40 4.09
CA ILE A 71 3.75 -1.06 4.06
C ILE A 71 5.16 -1.69 4.09
N CYS A 72 5.28 -2.92 4.55
CA CYS A 72 6.56 -3.62 4.53
C CYS A 72 6.97 -3.99 3.10
N LYS A 73 8.28 -4.05 2.84
CA LYS A 73 8.81 -4.37 1.51
C LYS A 73 8.32 -5.72 1.01
N ALA A 74 8.29 -6.76 1.86
CA ALA A 74 7.78 -8.08 1.49
C ALA A 74 6.34 -8.04 0.96
N ASP A 75 5.43 -7.33 1.67
CA ASP A 75 4.03 -7.19 1.23
C ASP A 75 3.94 -6.40 -0.10
N CYS A 76 4.73 -5.33 -0.25
CA CYS A 76 4.78 -4.56 -1.48
C CYS A 76 5.21 -5.43 -2.67
N VAL A 77 6.28 -6.21 -2.51
CA VAL A 77 6.83 -7.07 -3.58
C VAL A 77 5.81 -8.14 -3.94
N GLU A 78 5.16 -8.75 -2.95
CA GLU A 78 4.14 -9.77 -3.19
C GLU A 78 2.95 -9.20 -3.99
N ILE A 79 2.43 -8.04 -3.59
CA ILE A 79 1.33 -7.37 -4.29
C ILE A 79 1.70 -7.08 -5.75
N LEU A 80 2.86 -6.47 -6.00
CA LEU A 80 3.28 -6.13 -7.36
C LEU A 80 3.69 -7.35 -8.19
N THR A 81 4.13 -8.43 -7.55
CA THR A 81 4.42 -9.69 -8.25
C THR A 81 3.15 -10.35 -8.75
N GLN A 82 2.08 -10.33 -7.94
CA GLN A 82 0.80 -10.95 -8.30
C GLN A 82 -0.09 -10.05 -9.16
N CYS A 83 -0.14 -8.75 -8.85
CA CYS A 83 -1.10 -7.80 -9.43
C CYS A 83 -0.47 -6.64 -10.21
N GLY A 84 0.87 -6.57 -10.29
CA GLY A 84 1.55 -5.59 -11.15
C GLY A 84 1.38 -5.92 -12.62
N ASP A 85 1.05 -4.92 -13.44
CA ASP A 85 0.98 -5.10 -14.89
C ASP A 85 2.39 -5.04 -15.49
N ARG A 86 3.09 -6.17 -15.42
CA ARG A 86 4.48 -6.33 -15.90
C ARG A 86 4.64 -6.01 -17.38
N LYS A 87 3.57 -6.07 -18.19
CA LYS A 87 3.62 -5.69 -19.62
C LYS A 87 3.72 -4.18 -19.81
N ARG A 88 3.28 -3.41 -18.83
CA ARG A 88 3.30 -1.94 -18.84
C ARG A 88 4.42 -1.37 -17.99
N PHE A 89 5.21 -2.21 -17.32
CA PHE A 89 6.42 -1.77 -16.60
C PHE A 89 7.46 -1.29 -17.62
N TYR A 90 8.14 -0.18 -17.28
CA TYR A 90 9.26 0.29 -18.10
C TYR A 90 10.40 -0.73 -18.09
N GLU A 91 11.25 -0.71 -19.13
CA GLU A 91 12.40 -1.61 -19.20
C GLU A 91 13.27 -1.49 -17.93
N GLY A 92 13.51 -2.62 -17.26
CA GLY A 92 14.27 -2.68 -16.01
C GLY A 92 13.48 -2.34 -14.73
N GLN A 93 12.19 -1.99 -14.81
CA GLN A 93 11.34 -1.93 -13.62
C GLN A 93 10.89 -3.33 -13.21
N THR A 94 11.20 -3.69 -11.97
CA THR A 94 10.70 -4.91 -11.32
C THR A 94 9.92 -4.56 -10.06
N PRO A 95 9.03 -5.45 -9.58
CA PRO A 95 8.38 -5.30 -8.28
C PRO A 95 9.35 -4.91 -7.16
N GLU A 96 10.51 -5.56 -7.11
CA GLU A 96 11.55 -5.31 -6.11
C GLU A 96 12.09 -3.89 -6.19
N ARG A 97 12.40 -3.42 -7.41
CA ARG A 97 12.96 -2.08 -7.62
C ARG A 97 11.95 -0.97 -7.31
N ILE A 98 10.67 -1.21 -7.62
CA ILE A 98 9.58 -0.30 -7.26
C ILE A 98 9.42 -0.26 -5.73
N CYS A 99 9.42 -1.42 -5.08
CA CYS A 99 9.28 -1.50 -3.63
C CYS A 99 10.51 -1.02 -2.86
N ASP A 100 11.72 -1.10 -3.41
CA ASP A 100 12.91 -0.45 -2.84
C ASP A 100 12.73 1.07 -2.71
N LEU A 101 11.98 1.69 -3.62
CA LEU A 101 11.70 3.13 -3.59
C LEU A 101 10.53 3.48 -2.65
N LEU A 102 9.47 2.67 -2.66
CA LEU A 102 8.24 2.95 -1.92
C LEU A 102 8.26 2.44 -0.48
N SER A 103 8.98 1.36 -0.23
CA SER A 103 8.99 0.62 1.02
C SER A 103 10.35 -0.06 1.21
N PRO A 104 11.46 0.68 1.39
CA PRO A 104 12.79 0.09 1.54
C PRO A 104 13.00 -0.78 2.78
N THR A 105 12.11 -0.72 3.78
CA THR A 105 12.32 -1.35 5.09
C THR A 105 11.47 -2.61 5.28
N GLU A 106 12.11 -3.64 5.82
CA GLU A 106 11.49 -4.87 6.33
C GLU A 106 11.38 -4.85 7.87
N ASP A 107 11.83 -3.76 8.52
CA ASP A 107 11.79 -3.62 9.98
C ASP A 107 10.32 -3.44 10.40
N PRO A 108 9.71 -4.39 11.14
CA PRO A 108 8.31 -4.30 11.56
C PRO A 108 8.05 -3.12 12.50
N GLU A 109 9.08 -2.51 13.09
CA GLU A 109 8.95 -1.27 13.86
C GLU A 109 8.91 -0.01 12.97
N ARG A 110 9.14 -0.16 11.65
CA ARG A 110 9.22 0.95 10.68
C ARG A 110 8.29 0.78 9.48
N CYS A 111 7.58 -0.33 9.37
CA CYS A 111 6.57 -0.58 8.33
C CYS A 111 5.33 -1.29 8.89
N ILE A 112 4.21 -1.22 8.18
CA ILE A 112 2.98 -1.95 8.53
C ILE A 112 2.96 -3.31 7.80
N PRO A 113 2.99 -4.44 8.53
CA PRO A 113 2.84 -5.77 7.92
C PRO A 113 1.37 -6.06 7.61
N LEU A 114 0.97 -5.96 6.34
CA LEU A 114 -0.43 -6.05 5.91
C LEU A 114 -1.07 -7.40 6.21
N TYR A 115 -0.31 -8.49 6.06
CA TYR A 115 -0.80 -9.84 6.30
C TYR A 115 -1.38 -10.04 7.72
N LYS A 116 -0.91 -9.25 8.72
CA LYS A 116 -1.41 -9.33 10.10
C LYS A 116 -2.81 -8.75 10.26
N TYR A 117 -3.20 -7.82 9.39
CA TYR A 117 -4.49 -7.14 9.44
C TYR A 117 -5.55 -7.80 8.55
N LEU A 118 -5.14 -8.78 7.75
CA LEU A 118 -5.99 -9.50 6.79
C LEU A 118 -6.36 -10.92 7.25
N ARG A 119 -5.81 -11.37 8.37
CA ARG A 119 -6.22 -12.61 9.04
C ARG A 119 -7.20 -12.26 10.17
N PRO A 120 -8.33 -12.98 10.29
CA PRO A 120 -9.26 -12.81 11.41
C PRO A 120 -8.64 -13.17 12.75
#